data_AF-A0A5N9GG64-F1
#
_entry.id   AF-A0A5N9GG64-F1
#
_cell.length_a   1.000
_cell.length_b   1.000
_cell.length_c   1.000
_cell.angle_alpha   90.00
_cell.angle_beta   90.00
_cell.angle_gamma   90.00
#
_symmetry.space_group_name_H-M   'P 1'
#
loop_
_entity.id
_entity.type
_entity.pdbx_description
1 polymer ?
#
loop_
_entity_poly.entity_id
_entity_poly.type
_entity_poly.pdbx_seq_one_letter_code
_entity_poly.pdbx_strand_id
1 'polypeptide(L)'
;MTSDGQPTTVEDAGEAPKTRRTAERRAQTRALVLPETMTVQFLSEILNQNPIDVIKQLMRNGIMASMNQVVDYQVATLVTTALGIRTTMAEPPTAAKGPKTATAFKDDEADLMIRPPVITILGHVDHGKTSLLDYIKNSKVADGEAGGITQHIGAYQVESNGNPITF
;
A
#
# COMPACT_ATOMS: atom_id res chain seq x y z
N MET A 1 -27.15 28.73 -65.64
CA MET A 1 -27.29 28.21 -64.26
C MET A 1 -25.93 28.45 -63.60
N THR A 2 -25.71 29.66 -63.05
CA THR A 2 -25.64 29.97 -61.58
C THR A 2 -24.48 29.22 -60.91
N SER A 3 -23.28 29.76 -60.70
CA SER A 3 -22.83 30.76 -59.69
C SER A 3 -23.20 30.45 -58.24
N ASP A 4 -22.13 30.35 -57.44
CA ASP A 4 -22.01 30.55 -55.98
C ASP A 4 -22.49 29.48 -54.98
N GLY A 5 -21.59 29.19 -54.04
CA GLY A 5 -21.95 28.83 -52.67
C GLY A 5 -21.31 27.55 -52.14
N GLN A 6 -20.15 27.66 -51.49
CA GLN A 6 -19.87 26.78 -50.35
C GLN A 6 -20.94 26.99 -49.26
N PRO A 7 -21.31 25.92 -48.55
CA PRO A 7 -21.01 25.88 -47.12
C PRO A 7 -20.46 24.50 -46.72
N THR A 8 -19.30 24.45 -46.06
CA THR A 8 -19.19 24.21 -44.61
C THR A 8 -20.20 23.19 -44.06
N THR A 9 -19.73 21.96 -43.87
CA THR A 9 -20.25 21.09 -42.80
C THR A 9 -19.06 20.65 -41.96
N VAL A 10 -18.93 21.38 -40.86
CA VAL A 10 -18.25 20.97 -39.64
C VAL A 10 -18.83 19.62 -39.21
N GLU A 11 -18.01 18.57 -39.21
CA GLU A 11 -18.33 17.35 -38.47
C GLU A 11 -18.16 17.65 -36.98
N ASP A 12 -19.26 18.11 -36.39
CA ASP A 12 -19.52 18.13 -34.95
C ASP A 12 -19.60 16.68 -34.47
N ALA A 13 -18.46 16.10 -34.12
CA ALA A 13 -18.40 14.87 -33.34
C ALA A 13 -18.79 15.21 -31.89
N GLY A 14 -20.10 15.35 -31.69
CA GLY A 14 -20.75 15.57 -30.42
C GLY A 14 -20.24 14.60 -29.36
N GLU A 15 -19.68 15.20 -28.32
CA GLU A 15 -19.23 14.56 -27.10
C GLU A 15 -20.41 13.85 -26.42
N ALA A 16 -20.45 12.52 -26.52
CA ALA A 16 -21.42 11.71 -25.83
C ALA A 16 -21.19 11.83 -24.31
N PRO A 17 -22.19 12.27 -23.51
CA PRO A 17 -22.02 12.44 -22.08
C PRO A 17 -21.93 11.07 -21.44
N LYS A 18 -20.72 10.69 -20.98
CA LYS A 18 -20.54 9.49 -20.16
C LYS A 18 -21.23 9.71 -18.83
N THR A 19 -22.43 9.16 -18.73
CA THR A 19 -23.25 8.98 -17.53
C THR A 19 -22.37 8.73 -16.32
N ARG A 20 -22.23 9.76 -15.47
CA ARG A 20 -21.74 9.63 -14.10
C ARG A 20 -22.71 8.70 -13.40
N ARG A 21 -22.32 7.44 -13.22
CA ARG A 21 -22.99 6.53 -12.31
C ARG A 21 -22.77 7.08 -10.91
N THR A 22 -23.75 7.84 -10.44
CA THR A 22 -23.92 8.20 -9.04
C THR A 22 -24.13 6.90 -8.28
N ALA A 23 -23.03 6.29 -7.82
CA ALA A 23 -23.10 5.20 -6.86
C ALA A 23 -23.56 5.80 -5.53
N GLU A 24 -24.79 5.47 -5.19
CA GLU A 24 -25.51 5.96 -4.04
C GLU A 24 -24.78 5.64 -2.74
N ARG A 25 -24.82 6.65 -1.86
CA ARG A 25 -24.37 6.64 -0.47
C ARG A 25 -24.81 5.37 0.27
N ARG A 26 -23.85 4.52 0.61
CA ARG A 26 -23.89 3.84 1.91
C ARG A 26 -23.04 4.66 2.87
N ALA A 27 -23.69 5.54 3.61
CA ALA A 27 -23.13 6.15 4.80
C ALA A 27 -22.83 5.04 5.82
N GLN A 28 -21.70 4.36 5.66
CA GLN A 28 -21.11 3.62 6.75
C GLN A 28 -20.59 4.66 7.73
N THR A 29 -21.32 4.83 8.82
CA THR A 29 -20.95 5.64 9.99
C THR A 29 -19.80 4.98 10.75
N ARG A 30 -18.74 4.59 10.05
CA ARG A 30 -17.46 4.19 10.64
C ARG A 30 -16.53 5.37 10.43
N ALA A 31 -16.06 5.94 11.54
CA ALA A 31 -15.07 7.00 11.46
C ALA A 31 -13.86 6.50 10.67
N LEU A 32 -13.41 7.32 9.73
CA LEU A 32 -12.27 7.00 8.87
C LEU A 32 -11.00 7.12 9.70
N VAL A 33 -10.23 6.03 9.81
CA VAL A 33 -8.97 6.02 10.54
C VAL A 33 -7.88 6.56 9.63
N LEU A 34 -7.27 7.68 10.04
CA LEU A 34 -6.18 8.33 9.29
C LEU A 34 -4.88 8.24 10.09
N PRO A 35 -3.72 7.97 9.46
CA PRO A 35 -2.43 7.97 10.15
C PRO A 35 -2.06 9.37 10.66
N GLU A 36 -1.04 9.45 11.52
CA GLU A 36 -0.53 10.73 12.07
C GLU A 36 -0.06 11.69 10.97
N THR A 37 0.61 11.16 9.95
CA THR A 37 1.06 11.90 8.77
C THR A 37 0.75 11.12 7.49
N MET A 38 0.35 11.81 6.43
CA MET A 38 0.07 11.21 5.13
C MET A 38 0.35 12.17 3.98
N THR A 39 0.52 11.67 2.76
CA THR A 39 0.57 12.53 1.58
C THR A 39 -0.83 13.01 1.18
N VAL A 40 -0.91 14.17 0.51
CA VAL A 40 -2.16 14.67 -0.05
C VAL A 40 -2.77 13.69 -1.05
N GLN A 41 -1.94 13.00 -1.83
CA GLN A 41 -2.37 11.92 -2.71
C GLN A 41 -3.07 10.80 -1.93
N PHE A 42 -2.44 10.27 -0.89
CA PHE A 42 -3.03 9.19 -0.08
C PHE A 42 -4.34 9.62 0.58
N LEU A 43 -4.40 10.86 1.09
CA LEU A 43 -5.64 11.43 1.62
C LEU A 43 -6.74 11.45 0.55
N SER A 44 -6.43 11.85 -0.69
CA SER A 44 -7.41 11.87 -1.77
C SER A 44 -7.92 10.49 -2.17
N GLU A 45 -7.04 9.48 -2.17
CA GLU A 45 -7.38 8.09 -2.46
C GLU A 45 -8.33 7.52 -1.40
N ILE A 46 -8.03 7.74 -0.12
CA ILE A 46 -8.91 7.28 0.98
C ILE A 46 -10.28 7.96 0.91
N LEU A 47 -10.30 9.27 0.62
CA LEU A 47 -11.55 10.04 0.53
C LEU A 47 -12.32 9.80 -0.77
N ASN A 48 -11.77 9.01 -1.71
CA ASN A 48 -12.29 8.84 -3.07
C ASN A 48 -12.59 10.20 -3.74
N GLN A 49 -11.68 11.16 -3.57
CA GLN A 49 -11.76 12.49 -4.15
C GLN A 49 -10.61 12.71 -5.14
N ASN A 50 -10.82 13.62 -6.09
CA ASN A 50 -9.72 14.04 -6.95
C ASN A 50 -8.65 14.77 -6.11
N PRO A 51 -7.35 14.44 -6.25
CA PRO A 51 -6.26 15.14 -5.56
C PRO A 51 -6.33 16.67 -5.69
N ILE A 52 -6.76 17.18 -6.85
CA ILE A 52 -6.89 18.61 -7.12
C ILE A 52 -7.94 19.25 -6.20
N ASP A 53 -9.04 18.56 -5.92
CA ASP A 53 -10.10 19.09 -5.08
C ASP A 53 -9.73 19.06 -3.59
N VAL A 54 -8.93 18.08 -3.17
CA VAL A 54 -8.29 18.06 -1.84
C VAL A 54 -7.31 19.23 -1.69
N ILE A 55 -6.47 19.47 -2.69
CA ILE A 55 -5.53 20.62 -2.70
C ILE A 55 -6.30 21.94 -2.64
N LYS A 56 -7.38 22.11 -3.42
CA LYS A 56 -8.24 23.30 -3.35
C LYS A 56 -8.83 23.50 -1.97
N GLN A 57 -9.25 22.42 -1.30
CA GLN A 57 -9.80 22.51 0.04
C GLN A 57 -8.73 22.89 1.07
N LEU A 58 -7.48 22.43 0.93
CA LEU A 58 -6.36 22.87 1.74
C LEU A 58 -6.06 24.36 1.51
N MET A 59 -6.06 24.82 0.26
CA MET A 59 -5.83 26.24 -0.08
C MET A 59 -6.90 27.16 0.52
N ARG A 60 -8.16 26.73 0.56
CA ARG A 60 -9.25 27.48 1.23
C ARG A 60 -9.03 27.65 2.74
N ASN A 61 -8.27 26.74 3.35
CA ASN A 61 -7.87 26.81 4.75
C ASN A 61 -6.48 27.49 4.92
N GLY A 62 -5.95 28.13 3.88
CA GLY A 62 -4.67 28.84 3.91
C GLY A 62 -3.43 27.94 3.81
N ILE A 63 -3.61 26.66 3.50
CA ILE A 63 -2.51 25.67 3.45
C ILE A 63 -2.18 25.38 1.99
N MET A 64 -1.00 25.82 1.56
CA MET A 64 -0.46 25.49 0.24
C MET A 64 0.23 24.14 0.32
N ALA A 65 -0.31 23.14 -0.38
CA ALA A 65 0.26 21.80 -0.44
C ALA A 65 0.32 21.25 -1.87
N SER A 66 1.38 20.52 -2.18
CA SER A 66 1.48 19.75 -3.43
C SER A 66 0.94 18.32 -3.26
N MET A 67 0.69 17.60 -4.36
CA MET A 67 0.15 16.24 -4.36
C MET A 67 0.96 15.25 -3.49
N ASN A 68 2.29 15.34 -3.54
CA ASN A 68 3.20 14.45 -2.82
C ASN A 68 3.63 15.00 -1.46
N GLN A 69 3.11 16.16 -1.05
CA GLN A 69 3.47 16.76 0.22
C GLN A 69 2.85 15.99 1.38
N VAL A 70 3.65 15.75 2.41
CA VAL A 70 3.21 15.16 3.66
C VAL A 70 2.48 16.22 4.50
N VAL A 71 1.29 15.88 4.96
CA VAL A 71 0.44 16.66 5.86
C VAL A 71 0.14 15.85 7.12
N ASP A 72 -0.10 16.53 8.23
CA ASP A 72 -0.47 15.88 9.49
C ASP A 72 -1.98 15.58 9.55
N TYR A 73 -2.37 14.82 10.57
CA TYR A 73 -3.77 14.48 10.84
C TYR A 73 -4.64 15.73 11.07
N GLN A 74 -4.10 16.78 11.69
CA GLN A 74 -4.85 18.01 11.99
C GLN A 74 -5.25 18.73 10.69
N VAL A 75 -4.32 18.86 9.76
CA VAL A 75 -4.51 19.43 8.43
C VAL A 75 -5.43 18.55 7.60
N ALA A 76 -5.26 17.22 7.62
CA ALA A 76 -6.17 16.29 6.95
C ALA A 76 -7.62 16.39 7.49
N THR A 77 -7.77 16.66 8.79
CA THR A 77 -9.08 16.84 9.44
C THR A 77 -9.84 18.06 8.90
N LEU A 78 -9.14 19.13 8.51
CA LEU A 78 -9.78 20.31 7.89
C LEU A 78 -10.48 19.97 6.58
N VAL A 79 -9.90 19.08 5.77
CA VAL A 79 -10.47 18.64 4.50
C VAL A 79 -11.63 17.67 4.73
N THR A 80 -11.46 16.70 5.61
CA THR A 80 -12.49 15.68 5.89
C THR A 80 -13.72 16.23 6.59
N THR A 81 -13.54 17.21 7.47
CA THR A 81 -14.64 17.93 8.12
C THR A 81 -15.50 18.67 7.10
N ALA A 82 -14.87 19.32 6.11
CA ALA A 82 -15.60 19.99 5.03
C ALA A 82 -16.40 19.01 4.15
N LEU A 83 -15.98 17.75 4.07
CA LEU A 83 -16.68 16.67 3.38
C LEU A 83 -17.72 15.95 4.25
N GLY A 84 -17.86 16.34 5.53
CA GLY A 84 -18.76 15.71 6.49
C GLY A 84 -18.30 14.31 6.93
N ILE A 85 -17.02 13.97 6.74
CA ILE A 85 -16.43 12.68 7.10
C ILE A 85 -15.81 12.81 8.49
N ARG A 86 -16.29 12.00 9.44
CA ARG A 86 -15.67 11.91 10.77
C ARG A 86 -14.41 11.08 10.66
N THR A 87 -13.29 11.63 11.13
CA THR A 87 -12.00 10.94 11.18
C THR A 87 -11.61 10.66 12.63
N THR A 88 -10.84 9.60 12.83
CA THR A 88 -10.11 9.33 14.07
C THR A 88 -8.66 9.13 13.72
N MET A 89 -7.76 9.71 14.51
CA MET A 89 -6.34 9.47 14.35
C MET A 89 -6.06 7.99 14.66
N ALA A 90 -5.31 7.33 13.79
CA ALA A 90 -4.73 6.04 14.12
C ALA A 90 -3.86 6.27 15.36
N GLU A 91 -4.14 5.54 16.43
CA GLU A 91 -3.15 5.47 17.50
C GLU A 91 -1.84 4.96 16.86
N PRO A 92 -0.67 5.56 17.19
CA PRO A 92 0.59 4.88 16.88
C PRO A 92 0.45 3.45 17.40
N PRO A 93 1.12 2.44 16.80
CA PRO A 93 1.03 1.06 17.27
C PRO A 93 1.59 0.96 18.70
N THR A 94 0.80 1.40 19.68
CA THR A 94 0.83 0.95 21.04
C THR A 94 0.31 -0.46 20.94
N ALA A 95 1.11 -1.39 21.43
CA ALA A 95 0.85 -2.81 21.35
C ALA A 95 -0.41 -3.18 22.16
N ALA A 96 -1.61 -2.96 21.59
CA ALA A 96 -2.92 -3.48 22.03
C ALA A 96 -4.02 -2.80 21.18
N LYS A 97 -4.73 -3.41 20.24
CA LYS A 97 -5.39 -4.73 20.24
C LYS A 97 -5.60 -5.18 18.79
N GLY A 98 -4.74 -6.07 18.32
CA GLY A 98 -5.09 -7.00 17.25
C GLY A 98 -6.03 -8.10 17.79
N PRO A 99 -6.62 -8.96 16.93
CA PRO A 99 -7.30 -10.16 17.39
C PRO A 99 -6.37 -10.95 18.32
N LYS A 100 -6.92 -11.41 19.46
CA LYS A 100 -6.18 -12.06 20.55
C LYS A 100 -5.47 -13.33 20.08
N THR A 101 -4.26 -13.22 19.55
CA THR A 101 -3.29 -14.31 19.36
C THR A 101 -1.88 -13.72 19.33
N ALA A 102 -1.45 -13.22 20.49
CA ALA A 102 -0.06 -13.03 20.92
C ALA A 102 -0.10 -12.13 22.16
N THR A 103 -0.69 -12.64 23.24
CA THR A 103 -0.25 -12.21 24.56
C THR A 103 1.23 -12.52 24.62
N ALA A 104 2.08 -11.50 24.61
CA ALA A 104 3.46 -11.63 25.05
C ALA A 104 3.42 -11.95 26.55
N PHE A 105 3.18 -13.24 26.85
CA PHE A 105 3.54 -13.76 28.16
C PHE A 105 5.06 -13.61 28.24
N LYS A 106 5.52 -13.05 29.35
CA LYS A 106 6.92 -13.12 29.68
C LYS A 106 7.13 -14.59 30.05
N ASP A 107 7.67 -15.37 29.12
CA ASP A 107 7.98 -16.78 29.38
C ASP A 107 8.90 -16.83 30.61
N ASP A 108 8.58 -17.71 31.56
CA ASP A 108 9.47 -17.95 32.69
C ASP A 108 10.79 -18.50 32.15
N GLU A 109 11.93 -18.02 32.66
CA GLU A 109 13.26 -18.45 32.20
C GLU A 109 13.44 -19.99 32.27
N ALA A 110 12.70 -20.65 33.17
CA ALA A 110 12.68 -22.09 33.32
C ALA A 110 11.98 -22.85 32.17
N ASP A 111 11.09 -22.18 31.43
CA ASP A 111 10.28 -22.78 30.35
C ASP A 111 10.87 -22.53 28.95
N LEU A 112 12.02 -21.84 28.86
CA LEU A 112 12.68 -21.57 27.59
C LEU A 112 13.27 -22.85 26.98
N MET A 113 12.81 -23.19 25.78
CA MET A 113 13.33 -24.32 25.01
C MET A 113 14.25 -23.86 23.88
N ILE A 114 15.25 -24.69 23.57
CA ILE A 114 16.10 -24.50 22.39
C ILE A 114 15.25 -24.70 21.14
N ARG A 115 15.27 -23.71 20.24
CA ARG A 115 14.53 -23.73 18.98
C ARG A 115 15.48 -23.66 17.77
N PRO A 116 15.08 -24.23 16.63
CA PRO A 116 15.83 -24.12 15.39
C PRO A 116 16.08 -22.65 15.00
N PRO A 117 17.28 -22.28 14.53
CA PRO A 117 17.52 -20.95 13.99
C PRO A 117 16.77 -20.76 12.68
N VAL A 118 16.22 -19.55 12.50
CA VAL A 118 15.60 -19.09 11.24
C VAL A 118 16.52 -18.04 10.63
N ILE A 119 16.97 -18.26 9.40
CA ILE A 119 18.03 -17.48 8.76
C ILE A 119 17.53 -16.93 7.43
N THR A 120 17.45 -15.61 7.31
CA THR A 120 17.13 -14.97 6.02
C THR A 120 18.39 -14.52 5.30
N ILE A 121 18.48 -14.81 4.00
CA ILE A 121 19.61 -14.38 3.16
C ILE A 121 19.20 -13.18 2.31
N LEU A 122 19.80 -12.02 2.60
CA LEU A 122 19.54 -10.75 1.92
C LEU A 122 20.79 -10.29 1.14
N GLY A 123 20.60 -9.46 0.12
CA GLY A 123 21.70 -8.92 -0.68
C GLY A 123 21.28 -8.46 -2.07
N HIS A 124 22.18 -7.76 -2.76
CA HIS A 124 21.96 -7.21 -4.11
C HIS A 124 21.68 -8.32 -5.15
N VAL A 125 21.11 -7.93 -6.29
CA VAL A 125 20.84 -8.84 -7.42
C VAL A 125 22.17 -9.45 -7.90
N ASP A 126 22.15 -10.71 -8.36
CA ASP A 126 23.31 -11.45 -8.87
C ASP A 126 24.46 -11.76 -7.89
N HIS A 127 24.25 -11.57 -6.58
CA HIS A 127 25.23 -11.95 -5.55
C HIS A 127 25.16 -13.45 -5.15
N GLY A 128 24.51 -14.30 -5.96
CA GLY A 128 24.50 -15.74 -5.74
C GLY A 128 23.73 -16.24 -4.50
N LYS A 129 22.78 -15.45 -3.96
CA LYS A 129 21.94 -15.84 -2.81
C LYS A 129 21.24 -17.19 -3.04
N THR A 130 20.64 -17.35 -4.22
CA THR A 130 19.96 -18.57 -4.64
C THR A 130 20.95 -19.71 -4.81
N SER A 131 22.11 -19.45 -5.43
CA SER A 131 23.16 -20.44 -5.62
C SER A 131 23.70 -20.98 -4.28
N LEU A 132 23.82 -20.12 -3.26
CA LEU A 132 24.19 -20.54 -1.91
C LEU A 132 23.13 -21.45 -1.29
N LEU A 133 21.85 -21.09 -1.39
CA LEU A 133 20.75 -21.93 -0.91
C LEU A 133 20.67 -23.27 -1.66
N ASP A 134 20.92 -23.25 -2.96
CA ASP A 134 20.98 -24.44 -3.81
C ASP A 134 22.09 -25.39 -3.38
N TYR A 135 23.29 -24.86 -3.10
CA TYR A 135 24.40 -25.64 -2.57
C TYR A 135 24.06 -26.26 -1.21
N ILE A 136 23.47 -25.48 -0.30
CA ILE A 136 23.06 -25.97 1.03
C ILE A 136 21.98 -27.06 0.92
N LYS A 137 21.05 -26.95 -0.04
CA LYS A 137 19.97 -27.92 -0.25
C LYS A 137 20.37 -29.12 -1.12
N ASN A 138 21.53 -29.10 -1.77
CA ASN A 138 21.84 -30.00 -2.89
C ASN A 138 20.77 -29.95 -4.00
N SER A 139 20.25 -28.75 -4.29
CA SER A 139 19.29 -28.50 -5.38
C SER A 139 19.87 -27.62 -6.48
N LYS A 140 19.12 -27.47 -7.57
CA LYS A 140 19.46 -26.56 -8.69
C LYS A 140 18.24 -25.75 -9.11
N VAL A 141 17.70 -24.96 -8.19
CA VAL A 141 16.53 -24.11 -8.43
C VAL A 141 16.91 -22.93 -9.32
N ALA A 142 18.09 -22.33 -9.13
CA ALA A 142 18.57 -21.20 -9.91
C ALA A 142 18.61 -21.48 -11.42
N ASP A 143 18.95 -22.71 -11.83
CA ASP A 143 19.02 -23.12 -13.24
C ASP A 143 17.63 -23.29 -13.88
N GLY A 144 16.59 -23.50 -13.07
CA GLY A 144 15.23 -23.79 -13.52
C GLY A 144 14.27 -22.58 -13.48
N GLU A 145 14.65 -21.50 -12.81
CA GLU A 145 13.82 -20.29 -12.73
C GLU A 145 13.95 -19.42 -13.99
N ALA A 146 12.81 -18.87 -14.44
CA ALA A 146 12.78 -18.00 -15.61
C ALA A 146 13.66 -16.76 -15.38
N GLY A 147 14.71 -16.63 -16.18
CA GLY A 147 15.68 -15.53 -16.07
C GLY A 147 16.82 -15.76 -15.08
N GLY A 148 16.96 -16.95 -14.50
CA GLY A 148 18.08 -17.31 -13.64
C GLY A 148 18.11 -16.58 -12.29
N ILE A 149 16.98 -15.99 -11.88
CA ILE A 149 16.84 -15.24 -10.63
C ILE A 149 15.61 -15.69 -9.85
N THR A 150 15.70 -15.61 -8.53
CA THR A 150 14.60 -15.99 -7.62
C THR A 150 13.57 -14.88 -7.48
N GLN A 151 12.33 -15.22 -7.82
CA GLN A 151 11.18 -14.32 -7.79
C GLN A 151 10.27 -14.55 -6.57
N HIS A 152 10.28 -15.77 -6.03
CA HIS A 152 9.38 -16.16 -4.95
C HIS A 152 10.14 -16.35 -3.64
N ILE A 153 9.48 -15.96 -2.55
CA ILE A 153 9.96 -16.28 -1.20
C ILE A 153 9.58 -17.73 -0.91
N GLY A 154 10.53 -18.49 -0.39
CA GLY A 154 10.32 -19.86 0.09
C GLY A 154 11.04 -20.04 1.42
N ALA A 155 10.55 -20.98 2.22
CA ALA A 155 11.21 -21.42 3.45
C ALA A 155 11.57 -22.91 3.31
N TYR A 156 12.76 -23.27 3.73
CA TYR A 156 13.27 -24.63 3.63
C TYR A 156 14.00 -25.01 4.91
N GLN A 157 13.87 -26.27 5.31
CA GLN A 157 14.55 -26.80 6.49
C GLN A 157 15.64 -27.79 6.06
N VAL A 158 16.84 -27.62 6.60
CA VAL A 158 17.98 -28.51 6.39
C VAL A 158 18.50 -28.99 7.74
N GLU A 159 19.04 -30.20 7.78
CA GLU A 159 19.63 -30.77 8.99
C GLU A 159 21.14 -30.49 9.01
N SER A 160 21.65 -29.97 10.13
CA SER A 160 23.08 -29.77 10.35
C SER A 160 23.46 -30.31 11.72
N ASN A 161 24.35 -31.31 11.77
CA ASN A 161 24.81 -31.97 13.00
C ASN A 161 23.65 -32.44 13.90
N GLY A 162 22.58 -33.00 13.32
CA GLY A 162 21.40 -33.47 14.06
C GLY A 162 20.43 -32.37 14.49
N ASN A 163 20.72 -31.10 14.18
CA ASN A 163 19.85 -29.97 14.50
C ASN A 163 19.24 -29.38 13.22
N PRO A 164 17.92 -29.18 13.17
CA PRO A 164 17.31 -28.55 12.02
C PRO A 164 17.58 -27.05 12.00
N ILE A 165 17.75 -26.50 10.80
CA ILE A 165 17.96 -25.07 10.50
C ILE A 165 16.98 -24.67 9.41
N THR A 166 16.29 -23.56 9.58
CA THR A 166 15.35 -23.02 8.59
C THR A 166 15.95 -21.82 7.89
N PHE A 167 15.93 -21.84 6.57
CA PHE A 167 16.28 -20.72 5.69
C PHE A 167 15.05 -20.18 4.98
#